data_AF-A0A918AQ70-F1
#
_entry.id   AF-A0A918AQ70-F1
#
_cell.length_a   1.000
_cell.length_b   1.000
_cell.length_c   1.000
_cell.angle_alpha   90.00
_cell.angle_beta   90.00
_cell.angle_gamma   90.00
#
_symmetry.space_group_name_H-M   'P 1'
#
loop_
_entity.id
_entity.type
_entity.pdbx_description
1 polymer ?
#
loop_
_entity_poly.entity_id
_entity_poly.type
_entity_poly.pdbx_seq_one_letter_code
_entity_poly.pdbx_strand_id
1 'polypeptide(L)' 'MIKSNGTSVEAWVSVTGSCPITCDVGDSRAQVRFGSEQSFALEVLFTEDALEDLVRTAQQALRTMRSS' A
#
# COMPACT_ATOMS: atom_id res chain seq x y z
N MET A 1 12.99 12.73 -2.44
CA MET A 1 12.41 13.93 -1.78
C MET A 1 12.23 13.59 -0.31
N ILE A 2 12.91 14.28 0.61
CA ILE A 2 12.85 14.01 2.06
C ILE A 2 11.65 14.75 2.64
N LYS A 3 10.77 14.06 3.38
CA LYS A 3 9.65 14.69 4.08
C LYS A 3 10.14 15.37 5.36
N SER A 4 9.41 16.38 5.83
CA SER A 4 9.70 17.20 7.03
C SER A 4 9.81 16.42 8.34
N ASN A 5 9.52 15.11 8.33
CA ASN A 5 9.63 14.18 9.45
C ASN A 5 10.92 13.33 9.41
N GLY A 6 11.88 13.62 8.52
CA GLY A 6 13.17 12.94 8.44
C GLY A 6 13.13 11.55 7.79
N THR A 7 11.98 11.11 7.25
CA THR A 7 11.88 9.84 6.53
C THR A 7 12.35 10.02 5.09
N SER A 8 13.45 9.34 4.71
CA SER A 8 13.83 9.18 3.31
C SER A 8 12.87 8.19 2.66
N VAL A 9 12.11 8.64 1.68
CA VAL A 9 11.19 7.80 0.91
C VAL A 9 11.82 7.59 -0.46
N GLU A 10 12.18 6.35 -0.76
CA GLU A 10 12.82 5.98 -2.05
C GLU A 10 11.83 6.01 -3.21
N ALA A 11 10.55 5.72 -2.96
CA ALA A 11 9.49 5.77 -3.97
C ALA A 11 8.12 6.14 -3.37
N TRP A 12 7.30 6.84 -4.15
CA TRP A 12 5.91 7.14 -3.83
C TRP A 12 5.02 6.73 -5.00
N VAL A 13 3.87 6.14 -4.69
CA VAL A 13 2.82 5.86 -5.67
C VAL A 13 1.55 6.58 -5.24
N SER A 14 0.95 7.35 -6.15
CA SER A 14 -0.39 7.91 -5.94
C SER A 14 -1.42 6.90 -6.43
N VAL A 15 -2.24 6.42 -5.50
CA VAL A 15 -3.31 5.47 -5.80
C VAL A 15 -4.60 6.26 -5.96
N THR A 16 -5.00 6.49 -7.22
CA THR A 16 -6.27 7.14 -7.59
C THR A 16 -7.23 6.11 -8.17
N GLY A 17 -8.47 6.50 -8.51
CA GLY A 17 -9.50 5.57 -8.99
C GLY A 17 -9.15 4.75 -10.24
N SER A 18 -8.09 5.11 -10.97
CA SER A 18 -7.58 4.35 -12.12
C SER A 18 -6.33 3.52 -11.82
N CYS A 19 -5.84 3.50 -10.58
CA CYS A 19 -4.70 2.70 -10.17
C CYS A 19 -5.19 1.31 -9.72
N PRO A 20 -4.93 0.24 -10.50
CA PRO A 20 -5.30 -1.10 -10.07
C PRO A 20 -4.47 -1.49 -8.84
N ILE A 21 -5.14 -2.09 -7.85
CA ILE A 21 -4.51 -2.75 -6.72
C ILE A 21 -4.84 -4.23 -6.83
N THR A 22 -3.83 -5.07 -7.02
CA THR A 22 -3.99 -6.52 -7.07
C THR A 22 -3.26 -7.17 -5.90
N CYS A 23 -3.72 -8.35 -5.50
CA CYS A 23 -3.10 -9.12 -4.45
C CYS A 23 -3.01 -10.58 -4.88
N ASP A 24 -1.80 -11.13 -4.85
CA ASP A 24 -1.53 -12.55 -5.04
C ASP A 24 -1.00 -13.15 -3.75
N VAL A 25 -1.37 -14.39 -3.43
CA VAL A 25 -0.95 -15.08 -2.20
C VAL A 25 -0.13 -16.30 -2.57
N GLY A 26 1.08 -16.39 -2.04
CA GLY A 26 2.01 -17.49 -2.28
C GLY A 26 3.10 -17.53 -1.21
N ASP A 27 3.67 -18.71 -0.95
CA ASP A 27 4.78 -18.91 0.00
C ASP A 27 4.58 -18.21 1.37
N SER A 28 3.36 -18.33 1.92
CA SER A 28 2.94 -17.73 3.19
C SER A 28 3.05 -16.20 3.25
N ARG A 29 2.98 -15.54 2.09
CA ARG A 29 3.02 -14.08 1.96
C ARG A 29 1.94 -13.59 1.00
N ALA A 30 1.51 -12.36 1.22
CA ALA A 30 0.64 -11.64 0.30
C ALA A 30 1.47 -10.60 -0.47
N GLN A 31 1.47 -10.69 -1.80
CA GLN A 31 2.07 -9.71 -2.70
C GLN A 31 1.00 -8.72 -3.14
N VAL A 32 1.08 -7.50 -2.63
CA VAL A 32 0.19 -6.41 -3.02
C VAL A 32 0.91 -5.55 -4.06
N ARG A 33 0.30 -5.42 -5.23
CA ARG A 33 0.80 -4.60 -6.34
C ARG A 33 -0.06 -3.35 -6.48
N PHE A 34 0.60 -2.19 -6.58
CA PHE A 34 -0.02 -0.90 -6.88
C PHE A 34 0.41 -0.45 -8.27
N GLY A 35 -0.54 -0.28 -9.18
CA GLY A 35 -0.30 0.08 -10.58
C GLY A 35 -0.41 -1.12 -11.53
N SER A 36 -0.28 -0.85 -12.82
CA SER A 36 -0.37 -1.87 -13.89
C SER A 36 1.00 -2.30 -14.39
N GLU A 37 1.13 -3.48 -15.02
CA GLU A 37 2.39 -3.94 -15.64
C GLU A 37 2.92 -2.99 -16.73
N GLN A 38 2.05 -2.20 -17.34
CA GLN A 38 2.40 -1.21 -18.36
C GLN A 38 2.96 0.10 -17.77
N SER A 39 3.03 0.19 -16.44
CA SER A 39 3.49 1.36 -15.68
C SER A 39 4.40 0.91 -14.53
N PHE A 40 5.19 1.81 -13.95
CA PHE A 40 5.96 1.48 -12.75
C PHE A 40 5.02 0.96 -11.64
N ALA A 41 5.18 -0.30 -11.25
CA ALA A 41 4.39 -0.93 -10.20
C ALA A 41 5.20 -0.91 -8.89
N LEU A 42 4.57 -0.45 -7.81
CA LEU A 42 5.10 -0.68 -6.47
C LEU A 42 4.57 -2.03 -6.01
N GLU A 43 5.47 -2.95 -5.68
CA GLU A 43 5.12 -4.25 -5.14
C GLU A 43 5.59 -4.36 -3.69
N VAL A 44 4.70 -4.81 -2.81
CA VAL A 44 4.98 -4.97 -1.39
C VAL A 44 4.58 -6.37 -0.96
N LEU A 45 5.50 -7.06 -0.28
CA LEU A 45 5.26 -8.39 0.28
C LEU A 45 4.95 -8.25 1.77
N PHE A 46 3.81 -8.78 2.18
CA PHE A 46 3.37 -8.85 3.57
C PHE A 46 3.43 -10.28 4.08
N THR A 47 3.88 -10.47 5.32
CA THR A 47 3.51 -11.64 6.12
C THR A 47 2.05 -11.51 6.56
N GLU A 48 1.47 -12.59 7.08
CA GLU A 48 0.10 -12.59 7.61
C GLU A 48 -0.13 -11.49 8.66
N ASP A 49 0.69 -11.46 9.72
CA ASP A 49 0.59 -10.44 10.79
C ASP A 49 0.72 -9.00 10.24
N ALA A 50 1.65 -8.78 9.32
CA ALA A 50 1.86 -7.44 8.73
C ALA A 50 0.67 -7.03 7.85
N LEU A 51 0.01 -7.98 7.19
CA LEU A 51 -1.19 -7.73 6.41
C LEU A 51 -2.38 -7.39 7.33
N GLU A 52 -2.52 -8.07 8.47
CA GLU A 52 -3.52 -7.72 9.48
C GLU A 52 -3.34 -6.29 10.00
N ASP A 53 -2.10 -5.90 10.30
CA ASP A 53 -1.76 -4.55 10.73
C ASP A 53 -2.06 -3.50 9.65
N LEU A 54 -1.79 -3.82 8.38
CA LEU A 54 -2.15 -2.98 7.24
C LEU A 54 -3.67 -2.77 7.18
N VAL A 55 -4.46 -3.86 7.27
CA VAL A 55 -5.93 -3.79 7.23
C VAL A 55 -6.45 -2.91 8.36
N ARG A 56 -5.95 -3.10 9.59
CA ARG A 56 -6.35 -2.31 10.76
C ARG A 56 -6.06 -0.82 10.55
N THR A 57 -4.86 -0.50 10.08
CA THR A 57 -4.41 0.87 9.85
C THR A 57 -5.21 1.54 8.74
N ALA A 58 -5.42 0.84 7.61
CA ALA A 58 -6.20 1.35 6.48
C ALA A 58 -7.66 1.61 6.86
N GLN A 59 -8.27 0.71 7.64
CA GLN A 59 -9.63 0.91 8.15
C GLN A 59 -9.74 2.11 9.08
N GLN A 60 -8.74 2.34 9.94
CA GLN A 60 -8.71 3.52 10.81
C GLN A 60 -8.61 4.81 9.98
N ALA A 61 -7.69 4.85 9.02
CA ALA A 61 -7.54 6.00 8.13
C ALA A 61 -8.83 6.30 7.35
N LEU A 62 -9.49 5.27 6.81
CA LEU A 62 -10.75 5.43 6.09
C LEU A 62 -11.87 5.97 6.98
N ARG A 63 -11.95 5.53 8.24
CA ARG A 63 -12.90 6.07 9.21
C ARG A 63 -12.66 7.56 9.44
N THR A 64 -11.41 7.98 9.67
CA THR A 64 -11.04 9.38 9.86
C THR A 64 -11.39 10.25 8.66
N MET A 65 -11.13 9.76 7.45
CA MET A 65 -11.46 10.48 6.21
C MET A 65 -12.98 10.66 6.03
N ARG A 66 -13.78 9.66 6.39
CA ARG A 66 -15.25 9.73 6.28
C ARG A 66 -15.90 10.60 7.35
N SER A 67 -15.23 10.81 8.48
CA SER A 67 -15.69 11.72 9.54
C SER A 67 -15.25 13.17 9.34
N SER A 68 -14.45 13.45 8.30
CA SER A 68 -14.00 14.80 7.93
C SER A 68 -14.90 15.36 6.84
#